data_AF-A0A316RYP9-F1
#
_entry.id   AF-A0A316RYP9-F1
#
_cell.length_a   1.000
_cell.length_b   1.000
_cell.length_c   1.000
_cell.angle_alpha   90.00
_cell.angle_beta   90.00
_cell.angle_gamma   90.00
#
_symmetry.space_group_name_H-M   'P 1'
#
loop_
_entity.id
_entity.type
_entity.pdbx_description
1 polymer ?
#
loop_
_entity_poly.entity_id
_entity_poly.type
_entity_poly.pdbx_seq_one_letter_code
_entity_poly.pdbx_strand_id
1 'polypeptide(L)'
;IHRDIKPQNIMVQPDGNIKVMDFGIARAKNSHLTQDNSVLGTAHYVSPEQTQGKELGPTTDIYSLGIVMYESATGQVPFQGDDAITVALKQVNEQPKPPSQLNPNVDPSLEAIILKCMQKDPAARFQTADELNRALRDYLAGRLSAVAGATAAMTAPLGAAVTNKLEPGQGATAVGPRIQRENRYRPQTATEQAAEQEAEREKKHSRNKKIGIAAAVIAVIAAIGVAFALLNSGTKNYPIPNLSGLTKDQAIAAIEKDGHFTYKISEQYDSNIQEGYVVDQNPNQGREFPEGTVINFTISKGPEPAATVTVPDLTGKTPEEAEAALAQVKLTGKSGNSEPSDTIEVGHVCRQSVDAGKTAKAGDTITYYLSAGPNEIEVPNVSGYSENNAKSALKDAGFTDVKVVYDNSDSVSSGTVVRTNPSAGSKAKATDTITVTVSSGPADKRVDVPYVVGESYSEAKYDLANAGFNVALADGCSANGTVTYQSVTNKAEKGTTITLTTKTQSSGGNSGNNSGSSNGDSDNSGNGSNAGTDTNGGSTTGTETGQ
;
A
#
# COMPACT_ATOMS: atom_id res chain seq x y z
N ILE A 1 -1.46 16.65 9.66
CA ILE A 1 -2.56 17.46 10.22
C ILE A 1 -3.83 16.64 10.13
N HIS A 2 -4.43 16.29 11.27
CA HIS A 2 -5.59 15.42 11.42
C HIS A 2 -6.91 16.16 11.15
N ARG A 3 -7.02 17.43 11.56
CA ARG A 3 -8.16 18.36 11.33
C ARG A 3 -9.47 18.03 12.05
N ASP A 4 -9.55 16.88 12.71
CA ASP A 4 -10.73 16.44 13.47
C ASP A 4 -10.32 15.72 14.77
N ILE A 5 -9.45 16.34 15.58
CA ILE A 5 -9.08 15.80 16.90
C ILE A 5 -10.22 16.08 17.88
N LYS A 6 -10.85 15.02 18.39
CA LYS A 6 -11.95 15.05 19.36
C LYS A 6 -12.04 13.70 20.09
N PRO A 7 -12.71 13.61 21.26
CA PRO A 7 -12.76 12.36 22.03
C PRO A 7 -13.30 11.16 21.22
N GLN A 8 -14.28 11.37 20.34
CA GLN A 8 -14.85 10.30 19.52
C GLN A 8 -13.85 9.66 18.54
N ASN A 9 -12.79 10.41 18.18
CA ASN A 9 -11.75 9.98 17.26
C ASN A 9 -10.48 9.49 17.99
N ILE A 10 -10.50 9.39 19.32
CA ILE A 10 -9.39 8.90 20.14
C ILE A 10 -9.85 7.62 20.85
N MET A 11 -9.36 6.47 20.38
CA MET A 11 -9.65 5.17 20.97
C MET A 11 -8.59 4.78 21.99
N VAL A 12 -9.04 4.45 23.20
CA VAL A 12 -8.19 3.88 24.27
C VAL A 12 -8.48 2.38 24.33
N GLN A 13 -7.47 1.56 24.03
CA GLN A 13 -7.58 0.10 24.10
C GLN A 13 -7.45 -0.40 25.55
N PRO A 14 -7.94 -1.62 25.86
CA PRO A 14 -7.87 -2.19 27.21
C PRO A 14 -6.44 -2.34 27.77
N ASP A 15 -5.44 -2.41 26.91
CA ASP A 15 -4.02 -2.47 27.24
C ASP A 15 -3.38 -1.09 27.51
N GLY A 16 -4.18 -0.01 27.43
CA GLY A 16 -3.75 1.38 27.59
C GLY A 16 -3.18 2.02 26.32
N ASN A 17 -3.16 1.31 25.18
CA ASN A 17 -2.68 1.89 23.92
C ASN A 17 -3.72 2.83 23.31
N ILE A 18 -3.27 4.04 22.96
CA ILE A 18 -4.11 5.07 22.34
C ILE A 18 -3.95 5.04 20.82
N LYS A 19 -5.06 5.00 20.09
CA LYS A 19 -5.11 5.14 18.63
C LYS A 19 -5.96 6.34 18.25
N VAL A 20 -5.42 7.19 17.38
CA VAL A 20 -6.19 8.27 16.76
C VAL A 20 -6.76 7.73 15.46
N MET A 21 -8.07 7.92 15.27
CA MET A 21 -8.87 7.39 14.17
C MET A 21 -9.49 8.55 13.38
N ASP A 22 -10.04 8.26 12.20
CA ASP A 22 -10.81 9.23 11.41
C ASP A 22 -10.05 10.54 11.13
N PHE A 23 -8.92 10.42 10.42
CA PHE A 23 -8.28 11.59 9.81
C PHE A 23 -9.36 12.38 9.05
N GLY A 24 -9.41 13.69 9.26
CA GLY A 24 -10.46 14.60 8.76
C GLY A 24 -10.46 14.80 7.24
N ILE A 25 -10.47 13.70 6.50
CA ILE A 25 -10.44 13.57 5.04
C ILE A 25 -11.73 14.15 4.43
N ALA A 26 -12.83 14.20 5.20
CA ALA A 26 -14.13 14.73 4.78
C ALA A 26 -14.25 16.27 4.76
N ARG A 27 -13.29 17.02 5.31
CA ARG A 27 -13.31 18.51 5.28
C ARG A 27 -12.40 19.04 4.18
N ALA A 28 -12.80 18.79 2.92
CA ALA A 28 -12.20 19.44 1.76
C ALA A 28 -12.62 20.92 1.70
N LYS A 29 -11.75 21.73 1.08
CA LYS A 29 -11.83 23.19 1.00
C LYS A 29 -13.24 23.70 0.64
N ASN A 30 -13.67 24.68 1.42
CA ASN A 30 -14.85 25.54 1.29
C ASN A 30 -16.16 25.04 1.90
N SER A 31 -16.63 25.88 2.81
CA SER A 31 -18.03 26.28 3.00
C SER A 31 -18.95 25.41 3.86
N HIS A 32 -19.31 26.04 4.99
CA HIS A 32 -20.58 25.99 5.71
C HIS A 32 -20.67 25.08 6.94
N LEU A 33 -20.37 25.69 8.10
CA LEU A 33 -21.10 25.46 9.36
C LEU A 33 -22.58 25.84 9.15
N THR A 34 -23.36 25.08 8.38
CA THR A 34 -24.82 25.28 8.34
C THR A 34 -25.56 23.95 8.30
N GLN A 35 -26.53 23.86 9.22
CA GLN A 35 -27.82 23.17 9.11
C GLN A 35 -27.92 21.66 9.27
N ASP A 36 -26.99 20.99 9.94
CA ASP A 36 -27.28 19.65 10.49
C ASP A 36 -27.09 19.59 12.00
N ASN A 37 -28.15 19.21 12.72
CA ASN A 37 -28.16 19.00 14.17
C ASN A 37 -27.23 17.84 14.62
N SER A 38 -26.59 17.12 13.70
CA SER A 38 -25.53 16.14 13.98
C SER A 38 -24.14 16.78 14.12
N VAL A 39 -23.99 18.07 13.77
CA VAL A 39 -22.72 18.84 13.81
C VAL A 39 -22.51 19.55 15.15
N LEU A 40 -23.40 19.36 16.12
CA LEU A 40 -23.32 20.03 17.42
C LEU A 40 -22.05 19.61 18.21
N GLY A 41 -21.65 18.34 18.13
CA GLY A 41 -20.49 17.82 18.87
C GLY A 41 -19.14 18.30 18.32
N THR A 42 -19.02 18.46 17.00
CA THR A 42 -17.72 18.75 16.36
C THR A 42 -17.29 20.20 16.53
N ALA A 43 -18.22 21.16 16.61
CA ALA A 43 -17.91 22.59 16.75
C ALA A 43 -17.12 22.94 18.03
N HIS A 44 -17.24 22.12 19.08
CA HIS A 44 -16.55 22.29 20.34
C HIS A 44 -15.04 22.09 20.26
N TYR A 45 -14.52 21.42 19.22
CA TYR A 45 -13.10 21.09 19.09
C TYR A 45 -12.41 21.81 17.92
N VAL A 46 -13.13 22.67 17.19
CA VAL A 46 -12.61 23.37 16.01
C VAL A 46 -11.71 24.53 16.42
N SER A 47 -10.54 24.62 15.80
CA SER A 47 -9.60 25.74 16.03
C SER A 47 -10.10 27.08 15.47
N PRO A 48 -9.61 28.23 16.00
CA PRO A 48 -9.98 29.56 15.50
C PRO A 48 -9.71 29.71 13.99
N GLU A 49 -8.57 29.21 13.51
CA GLU A 49 -8.20 29.27 12.09
C GLU A 49 -9.12 28.42 11.20
N GLN A 50 -9.60 27.27 11.68
CA GLN A 50 -10.59 26.46 10.97
C GLN A 50 -11.94 27.18 10.89
N THR A 51 -12.39 27.82 11.96
CA THR A 51 -13.63 28.61 11.95
C THR A 51 -13.53 29.82 11.03
N GLN A 52 -12.37 30.46 10.97
CA GLN A 52 -12.12 31.64 10.13
C GLN A 52 -11.79 31.28 8.66
N GLY A 53 -11.67 30.00 8.32
CA GLY A 53 -11.27 29.56 6.98
C GLY A 53 -9.84 29.97 6.58
N LYS A 54 -8.95 30.17 7.56
CA LYS A 54 -7.53 30.48 7.34
C LYS A 54 -6.75 29.22 6.98
N GLU A 55 -5.51 29.38 6.53
CA GLU A 55 -4.62 28.23 6.27
C GLU A 55 -4.41 27.41 7.54
N LEU A 56 -4.49 26.08 7.39
CA LEU A 56 -4.38 25.14 8.49
C LEU A 56 -2.97 24.59 8.58
N GLY A 57 -2.41 24.59 9.79
CA GLY A 57 -1.08 24.08 10.09
C GLY A 57 -1.11 22.95 11.14
N PRO A 58 0.04 22.35 11.48
CA PRO A 58 0.12 21.35 12.56
C PRO A 58 -0.41 21.86 13.91
N THR A 59 -0.29 23.16 14.16
CA THR A 59 -0.79 23.86 15.36
C THR A 59 -2.31 23.84 15.50
N THR A 60 -3.04 23.54 14.42
CA THR A 60 -4.50 23.36 14.44
C THR A 60 -4.91 22.17 15.29
N ASP A 61 -4.25 21.01 15.11
CA ASP A 61 -4.53 19.80 15.89
C ASP A 61 -4.12 19.97 17.35
N ILE A 62 -3.06 20.74 17.60
CA ILE A 62 -2.58 21.05 18.95
C ILE A 62 -3.64 21.83 19.75
N TYR A 63 -4.33 22.76 19.10
CA TYR A 63 -5.43 23.48 19.74
C TYR A 63 -6.60 22.55 20.09
N SER A 64 -7.03 21.72 19.13
CA SER A 64 -8.10 20.74 19.35
C SER A 64 -7.74 19.73 20.45
N LEU A 65 -6.49 19.25 20.50
CA LEU A 65 -5.99 18.42 21.59
C LEU A 65 -5.97 19.17 22.93
N GLY A 66 -5.67 20.48 22.92
CA GLY A 66 -5.80 21.36 24.08
C GLY A 66 -7.21 21.35 24.67
N ILE A 67 -8.24 21.38 23.82
CA ILE A 67 -9.65 21.28 24.23
C ILE A 67 -9.96 19.91 24.83
N VAL A 68 -9.47 18.82 24.22
CA VAL A 68 -9.64 17.46 24.77
C VAL A 68 -9.00 17.34 26.16
N MET A 69 -7.79 17.89 26.34
CA MET A 69 -7.12 17.91 27.64
C MET A 69 -7.87 18.79 28.66
N TYR A 70 -8.41 19.93 28.23
CA TYR A 70 -9.22 20.80 29.07
C TYR A 70 -10.47 20.07 29.58
N GLU A 71 -11.22 19.42 28.69
CA GLU A 71 -12.41 18.66 29.04
C GLU A 71 -12.06 17.48 29.95
N SER A 72 -10.97 16.77 29.66
CA SER A 72 -10.49 15.67 30.52
C SER A 72 -10.13 16.15 31.94
N ALA A 73 -9.58 17.36 32.07
CA ALA A 73 -9.18 17.93 33.35
C ALA A 73 -10.36 18.51 34.16
N THR A 74 -11.43 18.96 33.49
CA THR A 74 -12.52 19.73 34.13
C THR A 74 -13.89 19.06 34.06
N GLY A 75 -14.05 18.03 33.21
CA GLY A 75 -15.33 17.41 32.88
C GLY A 75 -16.23 18.23 31.97
N GLN A 76 -15.78 19.40 31.49
CA GLN A 76 -16.56 20.29 30.63
C GLN A 76 -15.71 20.93 29.54
N VAL A 77 -16.29 21.15 28.36
CA VAL A 77 -15.65 21.92 27.29
C VAL A 77 -15.48 23.40 27.66
N PRO A 78 -14.44 24.09 27.15
CA PRO A 78 -14.11 25.46 27.53
C PRO A 78 -15.09 26.52 27.03
N PHE A 79 -15.79 26.26 25.92
CA PHE A 79 -16.77 27.17 25.32
C PHE A 79 -18.08 26.42 25.08
N GLN A 80 -19.18 26.93 25.66
CA GLN A 80 -20.54 26.40 25.50
C GLN A 80 -21.44 27.44 24.83
N GLY A 81 -22.45 27.00 24.08
CA GLY A 81 -23.41 27.87 23.40
C GLY A 81 -24.61 27.07 22.89
N ASP A 82 -25.71 27.78 22.61
CA ASP A 82 -26.99 27.15 22.21
C ASP A 82 -26.96 26.57 20.79
N ASP A 83 -26.00 27.01 19.97
CA ASP A 83 -25.79 26.54 18.60
C ASP A 83 -24.29 26.43 18.24
N ALA A 84 -24.00 25.65 17.21
CA ALA A 84 -22.64 25.36 16.75
C ALA A 84 -21.89 26.62 16.24
N ILE A 85 -22.59 27.60 15.68
CA ILE A 85 -22.00 28.84 15.18
C ILE A 85 -21.58 29.71 16.36
N THR A 86 -22.41 29.80 17.39
CA THR A 86 -22.11 30.51 18.65
C THR A 86 -20.87 29.93 19.32
N VAL A 87 -20.77 28.60 19.45
CA VAL A 87 -19.57 27.94 19.99
C VAL A 87 -18.34 28.23 19.14
N ALA A 88 -18.45 28.12 17.81
CA ALA A 88 -17.35 28.42 16.89
C ALA A 88 -16.89 29.89 16.98
N LEU A 89 -17.81 30.84 17.16
CA LEU A 89 -17.48 32.25 17.33
C LEU A 89 -16.78 32.53 18.67
N LYS A 90 -17.19 31.86 19.75
CA LYS A 90 -16.49 31.92 21.05
C LYS A 90 -15.07 31.37 20.97
N GLN A 91 -14.86 30.30 20.21
CA GLN A 91 -13.52 29.77 19.94
C GLN A 91 -12.60 30.83 19.34
N VAL A 92 -13.13 31.76 18.53
CA VAL A 92 -12.35 32.83 17.91
C VAL A 92 -12.10 34.02 18.84
N ASN A 93 -13.12 34.42 19.62
CA ASN A 93 -13.13 35.72 20.29
C ASN A 93 -12.98 35.67 21.82
N GLU A 94 -13.27 34.54 22.46
CA GLU A 94 -13.31 34.41 23.92
C GLU A 94 -12.13 33.58 24.44
N GLN A 95 -11.55 33.99 25.57
CA GLN A 95 -10.52 33.21 26.25
C GLN A 95 -11.16 32.13 27.14
N PRO A 96 -10.58 30.92 27.22
CA PRO A 96 -11.11 29.88 28.08
C PRO A 96 -10.94 30.28 29.54
N LYS A 97 -11.89 29.89 30.40
CA LYS A 97 -11.69 29.96 31.85
C LYS A 97 -10.51 29.05 32.22
N PRO A 98 -9.63 29.41 33.15
CA PRO A 98 -8.58 28.49 33.61
C PRO A 98 -9.16 27.19 34.20
N PRO A 99 -8.66 25.99 33.82
CA PRO A 99 -9.09 24.70 34.37
C PRO A 99 -9.19 24.63 35.90
N SER A 100 -8.25 25.24 36.62
CA SER A 100 -8.19 25.29 38.08
C SER A 100 -9.39 26.00 38.71
N GLN A 101 -10.08 26.88 37.98
CA GLN A 101 -11.31 27.52 38.46
C GLN A 101 -12.52 26.57 38.43
N LEU A 102 -12.50 25.55 37.57
CA LEU A 102 -13.56 24.53 37.47
C LEU A 102 -13.23 23.28 38.30
N ASN A 103 -11.96 22.88 38.30
CA ASN A 103 -11.44 21.77 39.10
C ASN A 103 -10.18 22.21 39.86
N PRO A 104 -10.29 22.55 41.15
CA PRO A 104 -9.15 23.00 41.97
C PRO A 104 -8.01 21.98 42.13
N ASN A 105 -8.23 20.72 41.76
CA ASN A 105 -7.20 19.67 41.84
C ASN A 105 -6.29 19.60 40.61
N VAL A 106 -6.52 20.43 39.59
CA VAL A 106 -5.66 20.49 38.40
C VAL A 106 -4.32 21.13 38.75
N ASP A 107 -3.22 20.43 38.44
CA ASP A 107 -1.87 20.96 38.66
C ASP A 107 -1.61 22.24 37.83
N PRO A 108 -1.03 23.30 38.42
CA PRO A 108 -0.76 24.55 37.71
C PRO A 108 0.12 24.40 36.45
N SER A 109 1.05 23.44 36.45
CA SER A 109 1.94 23.17 35.32
C SER A 109 1.18 22.51 34.17
N LEU A 110 0.26 21.60 34.47
CA LEU A 110 -0.63 21.00 33.47
C LEU A 110 -1.59 22.04 32.90
N GLU A 111 -2.16 22.90 33.75
CA GLU A 111 -2.99 24.03 33.32
C GLU A 111 -2.24 24.94 32.33
N ALA A 112 -0.99 25.29 32.61
CA ALA A 112 -0.18 26.13 31.72
C ALA A 112 0.03 25.47 30.35
N ILE A 113 0.23 24.15 30.29
CA ILE A 113 0.35 23.41 29.02
C ILE A 113 -0.98 23.45 28.25
N ILE A 114 -2.11 23.18 28.93
CA ILE A 114 -3.46 23.23 28.32
C ILE A 114 -3.74 24.60 27.73
N LEU A 115 -3.51 25.68 28.50
CA LEU A 115 -3.74 27.05 28.06
C LEU A 115 -2.78 27.49 26.94
N LYS A 116 -1.55 26.95 26.88
CA LYS A 116 -0.63 27.19 25.77
C LYS A 116 -1.10 26.51 24.48
N CYS A 117 -1.63 25.28 24.55
CA CYS A 117 -2.24 24.63 23.39
C CYS A 117 -3.45 25.43 22.86
N MET A 118 -4.22 26.04 23.75
CA MET A 118 -5.45 26.76 23.42
C MET A 118 -5.26 28.26 23.09
N GLN A 119 -4.03 28.72 22.86
CA GLN A 119 -3.79 30.10 22.42
C GLN A 119 -4.52 30.38 21.10
N LYS A 120 -5.12 31.57 20.96
CA LYS A 120 -5.88 31.90 19.74
C LYS A 120 -4.96 32.08 18.54
N ASP A 121 -3.81 32.71 18.75
CA ASP A 121 -2.75 32.80 17.75
C ASP A 121 -2.00 31.47 17.62
N PRO A 122 -1.99 30.83 16.43
CA PRO A 122 -1.20 29.63 16.18
C PRO A 122 0.30 29.76 16.49
N ALA A 123 0.88 30.95 16.32
CA ALA A 123 2.30 31.19 16.59
C ALA A 123 2.65 31.16 18.09
N ALA A 124 1.66 31.37 18.96
CA ALA A 124 1.84 31.33 20.41
C ALA A 124 1.68 29.90 21.01
N ARG A 125 1.28 28.91 20.20
CA ARG A 125 1.13 27.50 20.60
C ARG A 125 2.47 26.77 20.54
N PHE A 126 2.47 25.51 21.00
CA PHE A 126 3.52 24.56 20.61
C PHE A 126 3.49 24.39 19.08
N GLN A 127 4.65 24.40 18.44
CA GLN A 127 4.74 24.40 16.98
C GLN A 127 4.66 22.99 16.41
N THR A 128 5.02 21.97 17.19
CA THR A 128 4.96 20.55 16.79
C THR A 128 4.40 19.65 17.89
N ALA A 129 3.86 18.50 17.50
CA ALA A 129 3.38 17.49 18.44
C ALA A 129 4.53 16.93 19.31
N ASP A 130 5.74 16.83 18.77
CA ASP A 130 6.94 16.45 19.53
C ASP A 130 7.28 17.43 20.64
N GLU A 131 7.14 18.74 20.38
CA GLU A 131 7.37 19.79 21.39
C GLU A 131 6.37 19.64 22.55
N LEU A 132 5.09 19.45 22.24
CA LEU A 132 4.05 19.20 23.24
C LEU A 132 4.29 17.90 24.01
N ASN A 133 4.64 16.80 23.34
CA ASN A 133 4.93 15.51 23.95
C ASN A 133 6.13 15.61 24.92
N ARG A 134 7.18 16.36 24.56
CA ARG A 134 8.31 16.63 25.46
C ARG A 134 7.86 17.39 26.70
N ALA A 135 7.06 18.46 26.54
CA ALA A 135 6.54 19.22 27.67
C ALA A 135 5.68 18.36 28.61
N LEU A 136 4.80 17.50 28.09
CA LEU A 136 4.00 16.58 28.88
C LEU A 136 4.85 15.49 29.57
N ARG A 137 5.91 15.00 28.93
CA ARG A 137 6.84 14.04 29.56
C ARG A 137 7.69 14.68 30.66
N ASP A 138 8.09 15.95 30.48
CA ASP A 138 8.79 16.71 31.51
C ASP A 138 7.87 17.01 32.70
N TYR A 139 6.59 17.31 32.44
CA TYR A 139 5.55 17.39 33.48
C TYR A 139 5.45 16.09 34.28
N LEU A 140 5.23 14.96 33.60
CA LEU A 140 5.06 13.65 34.24
C LEU A 140 6.30 13.19 35.01
N ALA A 141 7.49 13.64 34.60
CA ALA A 141 8.74 13.36 35.29
C ALA A 141 9.05 14.33 36.44
N GLY A 142 8.15 15.28 36.74
CA GLY A 142 8.34 16.31 37.76
C GLY A 142 9.45 17.31 37.44
N ARG A 143 9.87 17.41 36.18
CA ARG A 143 10.96 18.29 35.70
C ARG A 143 10.49 19.70 35.34
N LEU A 144 9.18 19.92 35.23
CA LEU A 144 8.64 21.27 35.10
C LEU A 144 8.63 21.95 36.47
N SER A 145 9.64 22.78 36.73
CA SER A 145 9.57 23.75 37.81
C SER A 145 8.56 24.84 37.41
N ALA A 146 7.62 25.13 38.32
CA ALA A 146 6.46 26.01 38.12
C ALA A 146 6.73 27.16 37.14
N VAL A 147 6.11 27.09 35.95
CA VAL A 147 6.00 28.24 35.05
C VAL A 147 4.99 29.20 35.68
N ALA A 148 5.44 29.99 36.65
CA ALA A 148 4.72 31.16 37.12
C ALA A 148 4.71 32.17 35.97
N GLY A 149 3.62 32.18 35.19
CA GLY A 149 3.52 33.09 34.04
C GLY A 149 2.17 33.24 33.36
N ALA A 150 1.14 32.45 33.70
CA ALA A 150 -0.18 32.57 33.06
C ALA A 150 -1.31 33.00 34.02
N THR A 151 -1.15 32.80 35.34
CA THR A 151 -2.23 33.01 36.33
C THR A 151 -2.21 34.39 37.00
N ALA A 152 -1.21 35.24 36.75
CA ALA A 152 -1.12 36.57 37.38
C ALA A 152 -1.79 37.71 36.57
N ALA A 153 -2.27 37.45 35.35
CA ALA A 153 -2.84 38.49 34.48
C ALA A 153 -4.38 38.56 34.50
N MET A 154 -5.08 37.69 35.25
CA MET A 154 -6.55 37.61 35.21
C MET A 154 -7.27 37.92 36.52
N THR A 155 -6.58 38.42 37.55
CA THR A 155 -7.19 38.86 38.82
C THR A 155 -6.72 40.25 39.23
N ALA A 156 -7.29 41.28 38.58
CA ALA A 156 -7.38 42.62 39.17
C ALA A 156 -8.66 43.31 38.67
N PRO A 157 -9.53 43.84 39.57
CA PRO A 157 -10.72 44.57 39.16
C PRO A 157 -10.36 46.01 38.76
N LEU A 158 -11.14 46.57 37.83
CA LEU A 158 -11.13 47.98 37.45
C LEU A 158 -11.33 48.90 38.68
N GLY A 159 -10.53 49.96 38.78
CA GLY A 159 -10.83 51.07 39.69
C GLY A 159 -9.79 52.19 39.76
N ALA A 160 -10.17 53.34 39.17
CA ALA A 160 -9.84 54.72 39.55
C ALA A 160 -8.43 55.32 39.32
N ALA A 161 -8.43 56.49 38.66
CA ALA A 161 -7.64 57.73 38.83
C ALA A 161 -6.12 57.61 39.11
N VAL A 162 -5.22 58.46 38.60
CA VAL A 162 -4.97 59.85 39.05
C VAL A 162 -4.10 60.57 38.00
N THR A 163 -4.24 61.88 38.02
CA THR A 163 -3.69 62.99 37.24
C THR A 163 -2.21 63.35 37.50
N ASN A 164 -1.66 64.12 36.54
CA ASN A 164 -0.59 65.14 36.65
C ASN A 164 0.88 64.68 36.88
N LYS A 165 1.83 65.14 36.06
CA LYS A 165 2.46 66.49 36.11
C LYS A 165 3.57 66.72 35.06
N LEU A 166 3.48 67.90 34.42
CA LEU A 166 4.48 68.84 33.84
C LEU A 166 5.88 68.82 34.52
N GLU A 167 7.06 69.25 34.02
CA GLU A 167 7.69 69.92 32.84
C GLU A 167 9.22 70.06 33.22
N PRO A 168 10.17 70.87 32.63
CA PRO A 168 10.18 71.70 31.40
C PRO A 168 11.50 71.64 30.54
N GLY A 169 11.45 72.20 29.32
CA GLY A 169 12.32 73.34 28.96
C GLY A 169 13.46 73.20 27.91
N GLN A 170 13.48 74.20 27.00
CA GLN A 170 14.53 74.68 26.08
C GLN A 170 14.59 73.99 24.69
N GLY A 171 14.47 74.64 23.53
CA GLY A 171 14.43 76.06 23.15
C GLY A 171 15.31 76.27 21.91
N ALA A 172 14.75 76.61 20.74
CA ALA A 172 15.40 77.40 19.68
C ALA A 172 14.48 77.66 18.48
N THR A 173 14.47 78.92 18.08
CA THR A 173 13.73 79.60 17.01
C THR A 173 14.54 79.56 15.70
N ALA A 174 13.90 79.35 14.53
CA ALA A 174 14.38 79.91 13.24
C ALA A 174 13.33 79.78 12.10
N VAL A 175 12.73 80.93 11.78
CA VAL A 175 12.37 81.52 10.47
C VAL A 175 12.33 80.64 9.20
N GLY A 176 11.24 80.78 8.41
CA GLY A 176 11.09 80.19 7.06
C GLY A 176 11.98 80.83 5.97
N PRO A 177 11.87 80.36 4.69
CA PRO A 177 10.89 81.01 3.81
C PRO A 177 10.17 80.08 2.80
N ARG A 178 9.16 80.70 2.21
CA ARG A 178 8.25 80.28 1.13
C ARG A 178 8.97 80.40 -0.23
N ILE A 179 8.72 79.51 -1.21
CA ILE A 179 8.38 79.83 -2.62
C ILE A 179 8.30 78.58 -3.55
N GLN A 180 7.27 78.63 -4.41
CA GLN A 180 7.01 78.06 -5.76
C GLN A 180 6.91 76.56 -6.09
N ARG A 181 5.76 76.29 -6.73
CA ARG A 181 5.47 75.21 -7.68
C ARG A 181 6.52 75.16 -8.80
N GLU A 182 6.93 73.94 -9.16
CA GLU A 182 7.17 73.59 -10.56
C GLU A 182 6.72 72.15 -10.85
N ASN A 183 6.05 72.03 -11.99
CA ASN A 183 5.61 70.82 -12.64
C ASN A 183 6.85 70.08 -13.18
N ARG A 184 7.11 68.83 -12.76
CA ARG A 184 7.98 67.91 -13.51
C ARG A 184 7.45 66.49 -13.50
N TYR A 185 7.12 66.07 -14.72
CA TYR A 185 6.77 64.73 -15.18
C TYR A 185 7.90 63.74 -14.83
N ARG A 186 7.57 62.55 -14.29
CA ARG A 186 8.50 61.44 -14.11
C ARG A 186 7.80 60.14 -14.57
N PRO A 187 8.46 59.29 -15.38
CA PRO A 187 7.81 58.19 -16.09
C PRO A 187 7.59 56.96 -15.19
N GLN A 188 6.41 56.34 -15.32
CA GLN A 188 5.97 55.15 -14.60
C GLN A 188 6.75 53.90 -15.02
N THR A 189 7.14 53.09 -14.04
CA THR A 189 7.71 51.75 -14.21
C THR A 189 6.60 50.70 -14.41
N ALA A 190 6.91 49.62 -15.14
CA ALA A 190 6.01 48.52 -15.50
C ALA A 190 5.33 47.74 -14.33
N THR A 191 5.53 48.19 -13.09
CA THR A 191 4.86 47.69 -11.87
C THR A 191 3.64 48.55 -11.49
N GLU A 192 3.51 49.77 -12.00
CA GLU A 192 2.30 50.61 -11.86
C GLU A 192 1.21 50.22 -12.87
N GLN A 193 1.56 49.69 -14.04
CA GLN A 193 0.59 49.26 -15.05
C GLN A 193 -0.18 47.98 -14.65
N ALA A 194 0.42 47.08 -13.86
CA ALA A 194 -0.27 45.92 -13.30
C ALA A 194 -1.21 46.32 -12.14
N ALA A 195 -0.77 47.26 -11.30
CA ALA A 195 -1.59 47.82 -10.22
C ALA A 195 -2.75 48.71 -10.75
N GLU A 196 -2.55 49.42 -11.87
CA GLU A 196 -3.60 50.16 -12.56
C GLU A 196 -4.58 49.21 -13.29
N GLN A 197 -4.13 48.09 -13.85
CA GLN A 197 -5.01 47.07 -14.44
C GLN A 197 -5.82 46.30 -13.38
N GLU A 198 -5.29 46.07 -12.17
CA GLU A 198 -6.04 45.53 -11.04
C GLU A 198 -7.00 46.57 -10.43
N ALA A 199 -6.60 47.83 -10.30
CA ALA A 199 -7.46 48.92 -9.82
C ALA A 199 -8.59 49.27 -10.81
N GLU A 200 -8.40 49.10 -12.13
CA GLU A 200 -9.48 49.21 -13.11
C GLU A 200 -10.45 48.04 -13.08
N ARG A 201 -9.98 46.81 -12.81
CA ARG A 201 -10.85 45.64 -12.63
C ARG A 201 -11.73 45.76 -11.38
N GLU A 202 -11.20 46.31 -10.29
CA GLU A 202 -12.01 46.61 -9.09
C GLU A 202 -13.03 47.75 -9.32
N LYS A 203 -12.69 48.76 -10.12
CA LYS A 203 -13.63 49.84 -10.49
C LYS A 203 -14.74 49.36 -11.42
N LYS A 204 -14.48 48.38 -12.29
CA LYS A 204 -15.53 47.72 -13.11
C LYS A 204 -16.40 46.77 -12.28
N HIS A 205 -15.84 46.05 -11.32
CA HIS A 205 -16.59 45.13 -10.45
C HIS A 205 -17.47 45.85 -9.43
N SER A 206 -17.01 46.98 -8.85
CA SER A 206 -17.84 47.82 -7.98
C SER A 206 -18.93 48.57 -8.74
N ARG A 207 -18.71 48.90 -10.02
CA ARG A 207 -19.75 49.47 -10.89
C ARG A 207 -20.78 48.42 -11.29
N ASN A 208 -20.41 47.17 -11.55
CA ASN A 208 -21.37 46.09 -11.82
C ASN A 208 -22.11 45.61 -10.56
N LYS A 209 -21.49 45.69 -9.38
CA LYS A 209 -22.17 45.48 -8.09
C LYS A 209 -23.10 46.65 -7.75
N LYS A 210 -22.72 47.90 -8.07
CA LYS A 210 -23.60 49.08 -7.96
C LYS A 210 -24.69 49.11 -9.03
N ILE A 211 -24.46 48.56 -10.23
CA ILE A 211 -25.49 48.35 -11.26
C ILE A 211 -26.38 47.17 -10.87
N GLY A 212 -25.86 46.13 -10.21
CA GLY A 212 -26.66 45.03 -9.66
C GLY A 212 -27.52 45.47 -8.47
N ILE A 213 -26.98 46.32 -7.59
CA ILE A 213 -27.73 46.95 -6.50
C ILE A 213 -28.68 48.03 -7.03
N ALA A 214 -28.29 48.83 -8.04
CA ALA A 214 -29.18 49.77 -8.69
C ALA A 214 -30.25 49.07 -9.53
N ALA A 215 -29.97 47.92 -10.13
CA ALA A 215 -30.96 47.08 -10.82
C ALA A 215 -31.86 46.36 -9.82
N ALA A 216 -31.36 45.98 -8.65
CA ALA A 216 -32.19 45.48 -7.55
C ALA A 216 -33.05 46.60 -6.94
N VAL A 217 -32.52 47.82 -6.81
CA VAL A 217 -33.26 49.00 -6.34
C VAL A 217 -34.23 49.50 -7.42
N ILE A 218 -33.90 49.41 -8.70
CA ILE A 218 -34.80 49.70 -9.83
C ILE A 218 -35.83 48.58 -9.97
N ALA A 219 -35.51 47.32 -9.68
CA ALA A 219 -36.48 46.23 -9.62
C ALA A 219 -37.40 46.37 -8.40
N VAL A 220 -36.90 46.90 -7.28
CA VAL A 220 -37.71 47.27 -6.10
C VAL A 220 -38.54 48.53 -6.38
N ILE A 221 -38.03 49.53 -7.09
CA ILE A 221 -38.78 50.73 -7.52
C ILE A 221 -39.75 50.39 -8.66
N ALA A 222 -39.45 49.42 -9.51
CA ALA A 222 -40.35 48.87 -10.51
C ALA A 222 -41.37 47.93 -9.86
N ALA A 223 -41.04 47.20 -8.79
CA ALA A 223 -42.00 46.44 -8.00
C ALA A 223 -42.90 47.36 -7.16
N ILE A 224 -42.38 48.48 -6.64
CA ILE A 224 -43.15 49.54 -5.97
C ILE A 224 -43.94 50.35 -7.01
N GLY A 225 -43.41 50.55 -8.20
CA GLY A 225 -44.05 51.24 -9.33
C GLY A 225 -45.13 50.38 -9.99
N VAL A 226 -44.94 49.06 -10.04
CA VAL A 226 -45.97 48.07 -10.38
C VAL A 226 -46.98 47.98 -9.24
N ALA A 227 -46.58 48.02 -7.97
CA ALA A 227 -47.52 48.13 -6.85
C ALA A 227 -48.32 49.45 -6.87
N PHE A 228 -47.72 50.56 -7.30
CA PHE A 228 -48.38 51.88 -7.44
C PHE A 228 -49.23 51.98 -8.72
N ALA A 229 -48.86 51.28 -9.79
CA ALA A 229 -49.70 51.12 -10.99
C ALA A 229 -50.85 50.10 -10.78
N LEU A 230 -50.65 49.10 -9.91
CA LEU A 230 -51.68 48.16 -9.46
C LEU A 230 -52.63 48.77 -8.43
N LEU A 231 -52.21 49.81 -7.69
CA LEU A 231 -53.11 50.62 -6.87
C LEU A 231 -54.21 51.35 -7.69
N ASN A 232 -54.12 51.33 -9.02
CA ASN A 232 -55.11 51.91 -9.93
C ASN A 232 -55.79 50.89 -10.88
N SER A 233 -55.61 49.59 -10.66
CA SER A 233 -56.27 48.52 -11.42
C SER A 233 -56.89 47.52 -10.45
N GLY A 234 -58.21 47.33 -10.48
CA GLY A 234 -58.96 46.50 -9.53
C GLY A 234 -58.74 44.99 -9.63
N THR A 235 -57.49 44.51 -9.57
CA THR A 235 -57.16 43.08 -9.51
C THR A 235 -57.33 42.56 -8.08
N LYS A 236 -58.09 41.48 -7.93
CA LYS A 236 -58.28 40.80 -6.65
C LYS A 236 -57.00 40.04 -6.29
N ASN A 237 -56.62 40.09 -5.02
CA ASN A 237 -55.47 39.35 -4.51
C ASN A 237 -55.96 38.05 -3.85
N TYR A 238 -55.16 37.00 -3.99
CA TYR A 238 -55.45 35.66 -3.46
C TYR A 238 -54.24 35.13 -2.68
N PRO A 239 -54.42 34.30 -1.64
CA PRO A 239 -53.31 33.71 -0.89
C PRO A 239 -52.59 32.64 -1.70
N ILE A 240 -51.26 32.65 -1.71
CA ILE A 240 -50.47 31.62 -2.42
C ILE A 240 -50.56 30.26 -1.68
N PRO A 241 -50.90 29.17 -2.39
CA PRO A 241 -50.97 27.82 -1.82
C PRO A 241 -49.58 27.33 -1.37
N ASN A 242 -49.55 26.49 -0.34
CA ASN A 242 -48.31 25.85 0.11
C ASN A 242 -47.99 24.62 -0.76
N LEU A 243 -46.93 24.70 -1.55
CA LEU A 243 -46.47 23.58 -2.38
C LEU A 243 -45.35 22.77 -1.73
N SER A 244 -44.78 23.25 -0.62
CA SER A 244 -43.63 22.61 0.05
C SER A 244 -43.99 21.20 0.52
N GLY A 245 -43.18 20.20 0.14
CA GLY A 245 -43.41 18.80 0.51
C GLY A 245 -44.53 18.10 -0.25
N LEU A 246 -45.17 18.75 -1.24
CA LEU A 246 -46.06 18.08 -2.19
C LEU A 246 -45.25 17.42 -3.30
N THR A 247 -45.83 16.39 -3.92
CA THR A 247 -45.29 15.85 -5.18
C THR A 247 -45.57 16.84 -6.33
N LYS A 248 -44.82 16.72 -7.43
CA LYS A 248 -45.05 17.52 -8.65
C LYS A 248 -46.53 17.59 -9.05
N ASP A 249 -47.21 16.45 -9.13
CA ASP A 249 -48.60 16.38 -9.55
C ASP A 249 -49.56 16.98 -8.52
N GLN A 250 -49.28 16.80 -7.23
CA GLN A 250 -50.06 17.41 -6.15
C GLN A 250 -49.90 18.94 -6.12
N ALA A 251 -48.70 19.44 -6.37
CA ALA A 251 -48.42 20.87 -6.44
C ALA A 251 -49.14 21.52 -7.64
N ILE A 252 -49.09 20.88 -8.83
CA ILE A 252 -49.83 21.32 -10.01
C ILE A 252 -51.34 21.35 -9.71
N ALA A 253 -51.88 20.26 -9.16
CA ALA A 253 -53.30 20.17 -8.83
C ALA A 253 -53.74 21.22 -7.79
N ALA A 254 -52.88 21.57 -6.83
CA ALA A 254 -53.17 22.61 -5.83
C ALA A 254 -53.26 24.01 -6.45
N ILE A 255 -52.39 24.32 -7.42
CA ILE A 255 -52.40 25.61 -8.13
C ILE A 255 -53.60 25.68 -9.08
N GLU A 256 -53.87 24.62 -9.83
CA GLU A 256 -54.97 24.57 -10.80
C GLU A 256 -56.35 24.58 -10.12
N LYS A 257 -56.48 23.98 -8.94
CA LYS A 257 -57.71 24.02 -8.14
C LYS A 257 -58.05 25.42 -7.64
N ASP A 258 -57.04 26.23 -7.31
CA ASP A 258 -57.22 27.61 -6.88
C ASP A 258 -57.64 28.49 -8.06
N GLY A 259 -57.12 28.23 -9.26
CA GLY A 259 -57.55 28.86 -10.50
C GLY A 259 -57.12 30.33 -10.67
N HIS A 260 -56.46 30.90 -9.67
CA HIS A 260 -56.03 32.30 -9.64
C HIS A 260 -54.56 32.50 -10.04
N PHE A 261 -53.77 31.43 -10.17
CA PHE A 261 -52.33 31.50 -10.43
C PHE A 261 -51.91 30.63 -11.61
N THR A 262 -50.76 30.94 -12.19
CA THR A 262 -50.07 30.11 -13.19
C THR A 262 -48.77 29.55 -12.61
N TYR A 263 -48.15 28.57 -13.26
CA TYR A 263 -46.93 27.95 -12.72
C TYR A 263 -45.81 27.79 -13.75
N LYS A 264 -44.57 27.73 -13.22
CA LYS A 264 -43.37 27.30 -13.94
C LYS A 264 -42.59 26.33 -13.07
N ILE A 265 -42.13 25.24 -13.68
CA ILE A 265 -41.43 24.16 -12.99
C ILE A 265 -39.96 24.22 -13.38
N SER A 266 -39.07 24.09 -12.39
CA SER A 266 -37.65 23.80 -12.60
C SER A 266 -37.24 22.56 -11.81
N GLU A 267 -36.09 21.98 -12.11
CA GLU A 267 -35.60 20.77 -11.45
C GLU A 267 -34.17 20.99 -10.95
N GLN A 268 -33.85 20.49 -9.76
CA GLN A 268 -32.51 20.54 -9.18
C GLN A 268 -32.20 19.29 -8.35
N TYR A 269 -30.92 18.94 -8.21
CA TYR A 269 -30.52 17.89 -7.28
C TYR A 269 -30.59 18.40 -5.84
N ASP A 270 -31.14 17.59 -4.95
CA ASP A 270 -31.25 17.86 -3.53
C ASP A 270 -31.13 16.53 -2.76
N SER A 271 -30.18 16.46 -1.83
CA SER A 271 -29.93 15.25 -1.04
C SER A 271 -30.87 15.09 0.16
N ASN A 272 -31.57 16.15 0.55
CA ASN A 272 -32.44 16.20 1.73
C ASN A 272 -33.91 15.94 1.37
N ILE A 273 -34.29 16.28 0.14
CA ILE A 273 -35.65 16.13 -0.38
C ILE A 273 -35.71 14.97 -1.37
N GLN A 274 -36.64 14.03 -1.14
CA GLN A 274 -36.86 12.89 -2.02
C GLN A 274 -37.15 13.34 -3.47
N GLU A 275 -36.68 12.56 -4.45
CA GLU A 275 -36.97 12.78 -5.86
C GLU A 275 -38.48 12.93 -6.11
N GLY A 276 -38.86 13.95 -6.90
CA GLY A 276 -40.25 14.23 -7.27
C GLY A 276 -41.02 15.16 -6.33
N TYR A 277 -40.40 15.61 -5.24
CA TYR A 277 -41.02 16.55 -4.27
C TYR A 277 -40.55 17.99 -4.48
N VAL A 278 -41.41 18.94 -4.12
CA VAL A 278 -41.11 20.38 -4.19
C VAL A 278 -40.09 20.77 -3.12
N VAL A 279 -38.97 21.33 -3.56
CA VAL A 279 -37.84 21.82 -2.75
C VAL A 279 -38.05 23.27 -2.34
N ASP A 280 -38.45 24.10 -3.31
CA ASP A 280 -38.60 25.55 -3.12
C ASP A 280 -39.74 26.09 -3.99
N GLN A 281 -40.33 27.19 -3.56
CA GLN A 281 -41.39 27.90 -4.29
C GLN A 281 -41.24 29.42 -4.16
N ASN A 282 -41.53 30.13 -5.24
CA ASN A 282 -41.52 31.58 -5.29
C ASN A 282 -42.68 32.07 -6.17
N PRO A 283 -43.64 32.86 -5.66
CA PRO A 283 -43.68 33.47 -4.33
C PRO A 283 -43.87 32.50 -3.15
N ASN A 284 -43.42 32.91 -1.96
CA ASN A 284 -43.61 32.15 -0.72
C ASN A 284 -45.09 32.12 -0.28
N GLN A 285 -45.49 31.00 0.34
CA GLN A 285 -46.84 30.79 0.89
C GLN A 285 -47.32 31.91 1.83
N GLY A 286 -48.65 32.06 1.93
CA GLY A 286 -49.31 32.83 2.99
C GLY A 286 -49.39 34.35 2.77
N ARG A 287 -48.76 34.88 1.72
CA ARG A 287 -48.99 36.27 1.27
C ARG A 287 -49.99 36.30 0.12
N GLU A 288 -50.77 37.38 0.08
CA GLU A 288 -51.71 37.61 -1.01
C GLU A 288 -51.00 38.24 -2.21
N PHE A 289 -51.25 37.68 -3.40
CA PHE A 289 -50.70 38.16 -4.66
C PHE A 289 -51.81 38.39 -5.69
N PRO A 290 -51.59 39.28 -6.67
CA PRO A 290 -52.57 39.52 -7.73
C PRO A 290 -52.88 38.24 -8.52
N GLU A 291 -54.14 38.09 -8.91
CA GLU A 291 -54.55 37.07 -9.88
C GLU A 291 -53.67 37.09 -11.13
N GLY A 292 -53.32 35.91 -11.63
CA GLY A 292 -52.41 35.70 -12.76
C GLY A 292 -50.92 35.64 -12.38
N THR A 293 -50.56 35.77 -11.10
CA THR A 293 -49.16 35.62 -10.64
C THR A 293 -48.60 34.24 -11.01
N VAL A 294 -47.34 34.20 -11.47
CA VAL A 294 -46.64 32.95 -11.81
C VAL A 294 -45.90 32.42 -10.60
N ILE A 295 -46.27 31.22 -10.13
CA ILE A 295 -45.58 30.48 -9.08
C ILE A 295 -44.48 29.64 -9.72
N ASN A 296 -43.23 29.98 -9.45
CA ASN A 296 -42.07 29.19 -9.83
C ASN A 296 -41.77 28.20 -8.70
N PHE A 297 -41.78 26.90 -8.97
CA PHE A 297 -41.39 25.91 -7.97
C PHE A 297 -40.39 24.91 -8.53
N THR A 298 -39.54 24.41 -7.65
CA THR A 298 -38.42 23.53 -8.00
C THR A 298 -38.65 22.13 -7.48
N ILE A 299 -38.51 21.13 -8.34
CA ILE A 299 -38.64 19.71 -8.00
C ILE A 299 -37.26 19.10 -7.76
N SER A 300 -37.15 18.28 -6.71
CA SER A 300 -35.96 17.49 -6.42
C SER A 300 -35.76 16.39 -7.45
N LYS A 301 -34.55 16.27 -7.99
CA LYS A 301 -34.06 15.13 -8.78
C LYS A 301 -33.38 14.06 -7.90
N GLY A 302 -33.54 14.17 -6.57
CA GLY A 302 -32.80 13.37 -5.60
C GLY A 302 -31.34 13.82 -5.45
N PRO A 303 -30.50 13.04 -4.74
CA PRO A 303 -29.08 13.34 -4.59
C PRO A 303 -28.37 13.30 -5.95
N GLU A 304 -27.37 14.18 -6.11
CA GLU A 304 -26.55 14.22 -7.31
C GLU A 304 -25.87 12.85 -7.54
N PRO A 305 -26.00 12.24 -8.74
CA PRO A 305 -25.35 10.97 -9.03
C PRO A 305 -23.83 11.09 -8.89
N ALA A 306 -23.21 10.21 -8.11
CA ALA A 306 -21.76 10.16 -8.01
C ALA A 306 -21.13 9.97 -9.40
N ALA A 307 -20.14 10.82 -9.72
CA ALA A 307 -19.42 10.75 -10.99
C ALA A 307 -18.84 9.35 -11.20
N THR A 308 -18.97 8.80 -12.41
CA THR A 308 -18.33 7.53 -12.77
C THR A 308 -16.87 7.75 -13.16
N VAL A 309 -16.02 6.83 -12.75
CA VAL A 309 -14.57 6.85 -12.94
C VAL A 309 -14.09 5.48 -13.41
N THR A 310 -12.97 5.44 -14.12
CA THR A 310 -12.36 4.19 -14.60
C THR A 310 -11.42 3.64 -13.54
N VAL A 311 -11.54 2.34 -13.25
CA VAL A 311 -10.66 1.64 -12.31
C VAL A 311 -9.28 1.46 -12.95
N PRO A 312 -8.20 1.96 -12.33
CA PRO A 312 -6.84 1.79 -12.83
C PRO A 312 -6.37 0.33 -12.70
N ASP A 313 -5.32 -0.02 -13.44
CA ASP A 313 -4.61 -1.28 -13.23
C ASP A 313 -3.67 -1.15 -12.02
N LEU A 314 -3.88 -2.02 -11.04
CA LEU A 314 -3.10 -2.09 -9.81
C LEU A 314 -2.05 -3.19 -9.85
N THR A 315 -2.06 -4.05 -10.86
CA THR A 315 -1.20 -5.24 -10.93
C THR A 315 0.28 -4.87 -10.82
N GLY A 316 1.00 -5.53 -9.92
CA GLY A 316 2.43 -5.33 -9.68
C GLY A 316 2.80 -4.05 -8.92
N LYS A 317 1.83 -3.23 -8.50
CA LYS A 317 2.08 -2.04 -7.66
C LYS A 317 2.25 -2.43 -6.18
N THR A 318 2.96 -1.59 -5.42
CA THR A 318 2.95 -1.67 -3.95
C THR A 318 1.59 -1.19 -3.38
N PRO A 319 1.25 -1.49 -2.12
CA PRO A 319 0.05 -0.97 -1.48
C PRO A 319 -0.08 0.56 -1.58
N GLU A 320 1.03 1.27 -1.35
CA GLU A 320 1.07 2.74 -1.40
C GLU A 320 0.84 3.27 -2.82
N GLU A 321 1.43 2.64 -3.83
CA GLU A 321 1.25 3.00 -5.24
C GLU A 321 -0.17 2.68 -5.72
N ALA A 322 -0.75 1.58 -5.25
CA ALA A 322 -2.12 1.19 -5.58
C ALA A 322 -3.12 2.18 -4.98
N GLU A 323 -2.96 2.56 -3.70
CA GLU A 323 -3.77 3.57 -3.04
C GLU A 323 -3.64 4.94 -3.71
N ALA A 324 -2.41 5.35 -4.09
CA ALA A 324 -2.19 6.58 -4.84
C ALA A 324 -2.89 6.58 -6.20
N ALA A 325 -2.83 5.45 -6.95
CA ALA A 325 -3.49 5.32 -8.24
C ALA A 325 -5.02 5.39 -8.12
N LEU A 326 -5.60 4.76 -7.10
CA LEU A 326 -7.04 4.82 -6.81
C LEU A 326 -7.48 6.23 -6.38
N ALA A 327 -6.69 6.89 -5.53
CA ALA A 327 -6.98 8.24 -5.07
C ALA A 327 -7.01 9.27 -6.22
N GLN A 328 -6.15 9.12 -7.24
CA GLN A 328 -6.15 9.99 -8.43
C GLN A 328 -7.48 9.96 -9.18
N VAL A 329 -8.17 8.82 -9.17
CA VAL A 329 -9.49 8.65 -9.80
C VAL A 329 -10.64 8.75 -8.79
N LYS A 330 -10.39 9.25 -7.57
CA LYS A 330 -11.38 9.38 -6.49
C LYS A 330 -12.02 8.04 -6.07
N LEU A 331 -11.27 6.94 -6.17
CA LEU A 331 -11.64 5.65 -5.60
C LEU A 331 -10.89 5.41 -4.28
N THR A 332 -11.47 4.59 -3.42
CA THR A 332 -10.87 4.22 -2.13
C THR A 332 -10.20 2.85 -2.26
N GLY A 333 -8.96 2.71 -1.81
CA GLY A 333 -8.26 1.41 -1.75
C GLY A 333 -8.48 0.71 -0.42
N LYS A 334 -8.57 -0.62 -0.45
CA LYS A 334 -8.54 -1.46 0.76
C LYS A 334 -7.71 -2.73 0.50
N SER A 335 -6.74 -3.01 1.36
CA SER A 335 -6.04 -4.29 1.30
C SER A 335 -6.95 -5.44 1.74
N GLY A 336 -7.01 -6.48 0.92
CA GLY A 336 -7.57 -7.79 1.23
C GLY A 336 -6.53 -8.71 1.87
N ASN A 337 -6.89 -9.99 2.00
CA ASN A 337 -5.96 -11.04 2.43
C ASN A 337 -4.93 -11.32 1.32
N SER A 338 -3.72 -11.74 1.70
CA SER A 338 -2.73 -12.16 0.72
C SER A 338 -3.16 -13.44 0.00
N GLU A 339 -2.88 -13.52 -1.29
CA GLU A 339 -3.19 -14.65 -2.17
C GLU A 339 -1.91 -15.19 -2.82
N PRO A 340 -1.79 -16.51 -3.08
CA PRO A 340 -0.63 -17.05 -3.75
C PRO A 340 -0.54 -16.55 -5.20
N SER A 341 0.67 -16.24 -5.66
CA SER A 341 0.95 -15.84 -7.04
C SER A 341 2.33 -16.32 -7.49
N ASP A 342 2.38 -16.96 -8.66
CA ASP A 342 3.62 -17.45 -9.28
C ASP A 342 4.36 -16.37 -10.07
N THR A 343 3.69 -15.27 -10.40
CA THR A 343 4.18 -14.25 -11.34
C THR A 343 4.43 -12.90 -10.70
N ILE A 344 3.83 -12.62 -9.54
CA ILE A 344 3.91 -11.34 -8.84
C ILE A 344 4.73 -11.50 -7.57
N GLU A 345 5.70 -10.60 -7.38
CA GLU A 345 6.57 -10.57 -6.21
C GLU A 345 5.75 -10.38 -4.92
N VAL A 346 6.19 -11.04 -3.84
CA VAL A 346 5.57 -10.93 -2.51
C VAL A 346 5.38 -9.47 -2.11
N GLY A 347 4.21 -9.15 -1.57
CA GLY A 347 3.88 -7.79 -1.11
C GLY A 347 3.41 -6.83 -2.21
N HIS A 348 3.45 -7.22 -3.49
CA HIS A 348 2.85 -6.44 -4.57
C HIS A 348 1.44 -6.94 -4.89
N VAL A 349 0.61 -6.08 -5.48
CA VAL A 349 -0.78 -6.41 -5.83
C VAL A 349 -0.82 -7.45 -6.94
N CYS A 350 -1.39 -8.62 -6.66
CA CYS A 350 -1.57 -9.70 -7.63
C CYS A 350 -2.99 -9.75 -8.21
N ARG A 351 -3.96 -9.12 -7.55
CA ARG A 351 -5.35 -9.10 -7.97
C ARG A 351 -6.08 -7.88 -7.39
N GLN A 352 -7.10 -7.41 -8.11
CA GLN A 352 -8.05 -6.40 -7.66
C GLN A 352 -9.49 -6.89 -7.76
N SER A 353 -10.39 -6.37 -6.93
CA SER A 353 -11.80 -6.80 -6.86
C SER A 353 -12.63 -6.39 -8.06
N VAL A 354 -12.23 -5.31 -8.73
CA VAL A 354 -12.86 -4.81 -9.96
C VAL A 354 -11.75 -4.68 -11.00
N ASP A 355 -11.90 -5.35 -12.13
CA ASP A 355 -10.87 -5.39 -13.17
C ASP A 355 -10.50 -4.00 -13.71
N ALA A 356 -9.24 -3.86 -14.12
CA ALA A 356 -8.74 -2.64 -14.74
C ALA A 356 -9.58 -2.25 -15.97
N GLY A 357 -9.83 -0.95 -16.15
CA GLY A 357 -10.62 -0.42 -17.25
C GLY A 357 -12.15 -0.48 -17.08
N LYS A 358 -12.65 -1.14 -16.02
CA LYS A 358 -14.08 -1.11 -15.68
C LYS A 358 -14.45 0.23 -15.02
N THR A 359 -15.75 0.53 -14.99
CA THR A 359 -16.28 1.76 -14.38
C THR A 359 -16.73 1.51 -12.94
N ALA A 360 -16.41 2.43 -12.04
CA ALA A 360 -16.88 2.49 -10.66
C ALA A 360 -17.40 3.92 -10.35
N LYS A 361 -18.13 4.10 -9.26
CA LYS A 361 -18.56 5.44 -8.80
C LYS A 361 -17.45 6.05 -7.96
N ALA A 362 -17.25 7.36 -8.07
CA ALA A 362 -16.34 8.08 -7.18
C ALA A 362 -16.75 7.83 -5.72
N GLY A 363 -15.78 7.44 -4.89
CA GLY A 363 -15.97 7.00 -3.51
C GLY A 363 -16.07 5.49 -3.32
N ASP A 364 -16.32 4.71 -4.37
CA ASP A 364 -16.37 3.24 -4.28
C ASP A 364 -15.02 2.68 -3.76
N THR A 365 -15.11 1.57 -3.02
CA THR A 365 -13.92 0.88 -2.49
C THR A 365 -13.50 -0.26 -3.40
N ILE A 366 -12.26 -0.22 -3.88
CA ILE A 366 -11.61 -1.30 -4.60
C ILE A 366 -10.73 -2.07 -3.63
N THR A 367 -11.01 -3.37 -3.49
CA THR A 367 -10.16 -4.25 -2.68
C THR A 367 -9.02 -4.78 -3.53
N TYR A 368 -7.78 -4.62 -3.10
CA TYR A 368 -6.60 -5.17 -3.75
C TYR A 368 -6.00 -6.29 -2.87
N TYR A 369 -5.41 -7.30 -3.51
CA TYR A 369 -4.88 -8.49 -2.84
C TYR A 369 -3.39 -8.59 -3.14
N LEU A 370 -2.59 -8.80 -2.10
CA LEU A 370 -1.13 -8.85 -2.21
C LEU A 370 -0.67 -10.29 -2.46
N SER A 371 0.38 -10.44 -3.26
CA SER A 371 1.03 -11.72 -3.46
C SER A 371 1.63 -12.22 -2.14
N ALA A 372 1.30 -13.46 -1.78
CA ALA A 372 1.98 -14.24 -0.75
C ALA A 372 3.20 -15.01 -1.31
N GLY A 373 3.49 -14.85 -2.60
CA GLY A 373 4.45 -15.66 -3.34
C GLY A 373 3.83 -16.94 -3.91
N PRO A 374 4.63 -17.78 -4.58
CA PRO A 374 4.17 -19.05 -5.13
C PRO A 374 3.64 -19.97 -4.03
N ASN A 375 2.69 -20.83 -4.37
CA ASN A 375 2.19 -21.85 -3.44
C ASN A 375 3.23 -22.99 -3.32
N GLU A 376 4.18 -22.81 -2.42
CA GLU A 376 5.26 -23.76 -2.18
C GLU A 376 4.96 -24.69 -0.99
N ILE A 377 5.34 -25.95 -1.16
CA ILE A 377 5.19 -27.04 -0.20
C ILE A 377 6.60 -27.35 0.35
N GLU A 378 6.69 -27.64 1.64
CA GLU A 378 7.95 -28.08 2.24
C GLU A 378 8.27 -29.51 1.81
N VAL A 379 9.48 -29.75 1.30
CA VAL A 379 9.92 -31.08 0.88
C VAL A 379 10.11 -31.97 2.12
N PRO A 380 9.33 -33.05 2.28
CA PRO A 380 9.42 -33.91 3.46
C PRO A 380 10.77 -34.65 3.50
N ASN A 381 11.26 -34.95 4.70
CA ASN A 381 12.43 -35.79 4.86
C ASN A 381 12.09 -37.27 4.61
N VAL A 382 12.51 -37.77 3.46
CA VAL A 382 12.36 -39.18 3.05
C VAL A 382 13.69 -39.95 3.09
N SER A 383 14.72 -39.40 3.73
CA SER A 383 16.00 -40.10 3.92
C SER A 383 15.80 -41.39 4.72
N GLY A 384 16.39 -42.49 4.27
CA GLY A 384 16.21 -43.80 4.90
C GLY A 384 14.94 -44.55 4.48
N TYR A 385 14.08 -43.96 3.66
CA TYR A 385 12.89 -44.65 3.14
C TYR A 385 13.27 -45.58 1.99
N SER A 386 12.45 -46.60 1.74
CA SER A 386 12.50 -47.30 0.45
C SER A 386 12.06 -46.36 -0.67
N GLU A 387 12.47 -46.64 -1.92
CA GLU A 387 12.04 -45.86 -3.09
C GLU A 387 10.52 -45.68 -3.15
N ASN A 388 9.75 -46.75 -2.93
CA ASN A 388 8.30 -46.72 -2.96
C ASN A 388 7.71 -45.85 -1.85
N ASN A 389 8.21 -45.99 -0.61
CA ASN A 389 7.73 -45.19 0.52
C ASN A 389 8.06 -43.71 0.33
N ALA A 390 9.22 -43.39 -0.24
CA ALA A 390 9.61 -42.01 -0.56
C ALA A 390 8.71 -41.39 -1.63
N LYS A 391 8.42 -42.12 -2.72
CA LYS A 391 7.46 -41.66 -3.74
C LYS A 391 6.08 -41.41 -3.15
N SER A 392 5.58 -42.33 -2.32
CA SER A 392 4.30 -42.16 -1.63
C SER A 392 4.30 -40.94 -0.72
N ALA A 393 5.31 -40.77 0.12
CA ALA A 393 5.40 -39.63 1.03
C ALA A 393 5.49 -38.28 0.29
N LEU A 394 6.23 -38.20 -0.82
CA LEU A 394 6.31 -36.99 -1.65
C LEU A 394 4.98 -36.69 -2.34
N LYS A 395 4.30 -37.72 -2.85
CA LYS A 395 2.98 -37.59 -3.45
C LYS A 395 1.92 -37.14 -2.43
N ASP A 396 1.95 -37.72 -1.23
CA ASP A 396 1.05 -37.37 -0.12
C ASP A 396 1.29 -35.94 0.37
N ALA A 397 2.53 -35.44 0.28
CA ALA A 397 2.86 -34.05 0.53
C ALA A 397 2.37 -33.10 -0.57
N GLY A 398 2.02 -33.62 -1.76
CA GLY A 398 1.45 -32.85 -2.88
C GLY A 398 2.37 -32.66 -4.08
N PHE A 399 3.58 -33.24 -4.07
CA PHE A 399 4.48 -33.22 -5.23
C PHE A 399 3.99 -34.19 -6.29
N THR A 400 3.83 -33.70 -7.52
CA THR A 400 3.28 -34.48 -8.62
C THR A 400 4.34 -35.09 -9.54
N ASP A 401 5.55 -34.52 -9.56
CA ASP A 401 6.66 -35.00 -10.39
C ASP A 401 7.85 -35.46 -9.53
N VAL A 402 8.07 -36.77 -9.49
CA VAL A 402 9.16 -37.39 -8.72
C VAL A 402 10.05 -38.21 -9.65
N LYS A 403 11.31 -37.79 -9.77
CA LYS A 403 12.34 -38.48 -10.56
C LYS A 403 13.23 -39.30 -9.64
N VAL A 404 13.45 -40.58 -9.94
CA VAL A 404 14.41 -41.41 -9.20
C VAL A 404 15.72 -41.53 -9.97
N VAL A 405 16.82 -41.36 -9.26
CA VAL A 405 18.18 -41.62 -9.75
C VAL A 405 18.89 -42.53 -8.77
N TYR A 406 19.81 -43.34 -9.28
CA TYR A 406 20.60 -44.26 -8.47
C TYR A 406 22.05 -43.80 -8.40
N ASP A 407 22.65 -43.90 -7.22
CA ASP A 407 24.04 -43.54 -6.98
C ASP A 407 24.65 -44.47 -5.93
N ASN A 408 25.97 -44.65 -5.95
CA ASN A 408 26.64 -45.52 -4.99
C ASN A 408 26.72 -44.83 -3.61
N SER A 409 26.62 -45.62 -2.54
CA SER A 409 26.81 -45.15 -1.17
C SER A 409 27.42 -46.25 -0.30
N ASP A 410 28.56 -45.94 0.32
CA ASP A 410 29.21 -46.86 1.27
C ASP A 410 28.49 -46.92 2.62
N SER A 411 27.62 -45.95 2.93
CA SER A 411 26.97 -45.78 4.23
C SER A 411 25.47 -46.06 4.23
N VAL A 412 24.82 -46.11 3.06
CA VAL A 412 23.38 -46.32 2.92
C VAL A 412 23.12 -47.63 2.19
N SER A 413 22.32 -48.51 2.80
CA SER A 413 21.93 -49.79 2.21
C SER A 413 21.30 -49.64 0.82
N SER A 414 21.63 -50.57 -0.08
CA SER A 414 21.05 -50.62 -1.43
C SER A 414 19.51 -50.60 -1.40
N GLY A 415 18.88 -49.84 -2.29
CA GLY A 415 17.43 -49.67 -2.37
C GLY A 415 16.83 -48.64 -1.39
N THR A 416 17.68 -47.96 -0.61
CA THR A 416 17.26 -46.94 0.37
C THR A 416 17.59 -45.52 -0.12
N VAL A 417 16.71 -44.56 0.13
CA VAL A 417 16.91 -43.16 -0.23
C VAL A 417 18.04 -42.53 0.57
N VAL A 418 18.98 -41.92 -0.14
CA VAL A 418 20.13 -41.17 0.39
C VAL A 418 19.76 -39.71 0.64
N ARG A 419 19.11 -39.06 -0.35
CA ARG A 419 18.76 -37.64 -0.32
C ARG A 419 17.71 -37.29 -1.37
N THR A 420 17.17 -36.09 -1.27
CA THR A 420 16.36 -35.45 -2.30
C THR A 420 17.01 -34.17 -2.82
N ASN A 421 16.62 -33.76 -4.02
CA ASN A 421 16.87 -32.43 -4.57
C ASN A 421 15.58 -31.88 -5.20
N PRO A 422 15.03 -30.74 -4.73
CA PRO A 422 15.46 -29.95 -3.57
C PRO A 422 15.56 -30.75 -2.26
N SER A 423 16.41 -30.30 -1.33
CA SER A 423 16.69 -31.03 -0.09
C SER A 423 15.51 -31.00 0.88
N ALA A 424 15.43 -31.98 1.78
CA ALA A 424 14.42 -31.99 2.83
C ALA A 424 14.39 -30.65 3.61
N GLY A 425 13.19 -30.14 3.90
CA GLY A 425 12.95 -28.86 4.56
C GLY A 425 13.02 -27.62 3.66
N SER A 426 13.45 -27.78 2.40
CA SER A 426 13.35 -26.70 1.42
C SER A 426 11.91 -26.54 0.91
N LYS A 427 11.59 -25.37 0.35
CA LYS A 427 10.30 -25.09 -0.28
C LYS A 427 10.38 -25.31 -1.78
N ALA A 428 9.38 -25.97 -2.35
CA ALA A 428 9.27 -26.21 -3.79
C ALA A 428 7.80 -26.23 -4.21
N LYS A 429 7.51 -25.91 -5.47
CA LYS A 429 6.14 -25.97 -5.99
C LYS A 429 5.70 -27.43 -6.13
N ALA A 430 4.39 -27.67 -6.03
CA ALA A 430 3.80 -29.00 -6.27
C ALA A 430 4.14 -29.59 -7.65
N THR A 431 4.45 -28.73 -8.63
CA THR A 431 4.81 -29.07 -10.00
C THR A 431 6.32 -29.20 -10.23
N ASP A 432 7.15 -28.82 -9.26
CA ASP A 432 8.60 -28.93 -9.41
C ASP A 432 9.03 -30.40 -9.33
N THR A 433 10.01 -30.78 -10.16
CA THR A 433 10.55 -32.14 -10.14
C THR A 433 11.38 -32.38 -8.88
N ILE A 434 10.92 -33.27 -8.01
CA ILE A 434 11.71 -33.73 -6.86
C ILE A 434 12.56 -34.93 -7.31
N THR A 435 13.88 -34.75 -7.33
CA THR A 435 14.82 -35.84 -7.61
C THR A 435 15.16 -36.59 -6.34
N VAL A 436 14.86 -37.89 -6.29
CA VAL A 436 15.18 -38.80 -5.19
C VAL A 436 16.40 -39.62 -5.58
N THR A 437 17.48 -39.52 -4.81
CA THR A 437 18.67 -40.36 -5.00
C THR A 437 18.57 -41.61 -4.11
N VAL A 438 18.53 -42.79 -4.74
CA VAL A 438 18.49 -44.09 -4.07
C VAL A 438 19.87 -44.73 -4.14
N SER A 439 20.30 -45.34 -3.03
CA SER A 439 21.59 -46.04 -2.97
C SER A 439 21.56 -47.29 -3.83
N SER A 440 22.56 -47.47 -4.68
CA SER A 440 22.87 -48.75 -5.35
C SER A 440 23.70 -49.70 -4.46
N GLY A 441 24.12 -49.25 -3.28
CA GLY A 441 25.09 -49.92 -2.42
C GLY A 441 26.51 -49.35 -2.59
N PRO A 442 27.52 -49.91 -1.90
CA PRO A 442 28.92 -49.50 -2.05
C PRO A 442 29.38 -49.65 -3.51
N ALA A 443 30.27 -48.77 -3.94
CA ALA A 443 30.85 -48.89 -5.28
C ALA A 443 31.57 -50.24 -5.44
N ASP A 444 31.39 -50.93 -6.57
CA ASP A 444 32.15 -52.15 -6.86
C ASP A 444 33.62 -51.78 -7.07
N LYS A 445 34.47 -52.10 -6.09
CA LYS A 445 35.92 -51.79 -6.11
C LYS A 445 36.73 -52.79 -6.92
N ARG A 446 36.10 -53.80 -7.51
CA ARG A 446 36.78 -54.83 -8.30
C ARG A 446 37.02 -54.34 -9.73
N VAL A 447 38.24 -54.57 -10.21
CA VAL A 447 38.65 -54.31 -11.60
C VAL A 447 38.72 -55.63 -12.38
N ASP A 448 38.63 -55.55 -13.70
CA ASP A 448 38.71 -56.71 -14.58
C ASP A 448 40.09 -57.36 -14.47
N VAL A 449 40.10 -58.68 -14.35
CA VAL A 449 41.30 -59.51 -14.29
C VAL A 449 41.64 -59.97 -15.71
N PRO A 450 42.79 -59.58 -16.28
CA PRO A 450 43.23 -60.08 -17.57
C PRO A 450 43.23 -61.61 -17.63
N TYR A 451 42.78 -62.15 -18.76
CA TYR A 451 42.82 -63.59 -19.01
C TYR A 451 44.15 -63.93 -19.68
N VAL A 452 45.01 -64.67 -18.98
CA VAL A 452 46.43 -64.90 -19.33
C VAL A 452 46.76 -66.39 -19.56
N VAL A 453 45.73 -67.25 -19.64
CA VAL A 453 45.93 -68.67 -19.95
C VAL A 453 46.41 -68.82 -21.39
N GLY A 454 47.51 -69.55 -21.59
CA GLY A 454 48.18 -69.71 -22.88
C GLY A 454 49.41 -68.83 -23.07
N GLU A 455 49.61 -67.81 -22.22
CA GLU A 455 50.79 -66.94 -22.24
C GLU A 455 51.97 -67.56 -21.48
N SER A 456 53.18 -67.03 -21.72
CA SER A 456 54.32 -67.34 -20.85
C SER A 456 54.11 -66.75 -19.46
N TYR A 457 54.63 -67.40 -18.41
CA TYR A 457 54.51 -66.87 -17.04
C TYR A 457 55.05 -65.44 -16.91
N SER A 458 56.09 -65.06 -17.68
CA SER A 458 56.66 -63.71 -17.65
C SER A 458 55.70 -62.65 -18.21
N GLU A 459 55.01 -62.95 -19.33
CA GLU A 459 54.02 -62.06 -19.94
C GLU A 459 52.78 -61.96 -19.06
N ALA A 460 52.24 -63.10 -18.64
CA ALA A 460 51.10 -63.18 -17.75
C ALA A 460 51.34 -62.41 -16.44
N LYS A 461 52.57 -62.48 -15.89
CA LYS A 461 52.96 -61.72 -14.70
C LYS A 461 52.97 -60.22 -14.95
N TYR A 462 53.45 -59.78 -16.10
CA TYR A 462 53.50 -58.37 -16.47
C TYR A 462 52.08 -57.79 -16.67
N ASP A 463 51.22 -58.50 -17.38
CA ASP A 463 49.87 -58.04 -17.68
C ASP A 463 48.98 -57.97 -16.44
N LEU A 464 49.07 -58.97 -15.56
CA LEU A 464 48.38 -58.95 -14.27
C LEU A 464 48.93 -57.89 -13.32
N ALA A 465 50.25 -57.68 -13.28
CA ALA A 465 50.86 -56.63 -12.46
C ALA A 465 50.47 -55.21 -12.93
N ASN A 466 50.43 -54.99 -14.24
CA ASN A 466 49.97 -53.73 -14.83
C ASN A 466 48.49 -53.46 -14.57
N ALA A 467 47.66 -54.51 -14.52
CA ALA A 467 46.27 -54.41 -14.08
C ALA A 467 46.12 -54.18 -12.55
N GLY A 468 47.22 -54.21 -11.79
CA GLY A 468 47.27 -53.92 -10.37
C GLY A 468 47.07 -55.15 -9.47
N PHE A 469 47.35 -56.36 -9.96
CA PHE A 469 47.27 -57.61 -9.20
C PHE A 469 48.65 -58.10 -8.77
N ASN A 470 48.68 -58.80 -7.63
CA ASN A 470 49.87 -59.54 -7.22
C ASN A 470 49.89 -60.89 -7.93
N VAL A 471 51.06 -61.40 -8.30
CA VAL A 471 51.17 -62.66 -9.07
C VAL A 471 52.01 -63.66 -8.30
N ALA A 472 51.42 -64.82 -8.02
CA ALA A 472 52.11 -65.96 -7.39
C ALA A 472 52.22 -67.12 -8.38
N LEU A 473 53.29 -67.90 -8.26
CA LEU A 473 53.45 -69.15 -9.00
C LEU A 473 53.02 -70.30 -8.10
N ALA A 474 52.20 -71.23 -8.62
CA ALA A 474 51.77 -72.40 -7.86
C ALA A 474 52.95 -73.32 -7.50
N ASP A 475 52.84 -74.04 -6.38
CA ASP A 475 53.87 -74.98 -5.95
C ASP A 475 54.11 -76.07 -7.01
N GLY A 476 55.39 -76.40 -7.25
CA GLY A 476 55.78 -77.38 -8.28
C GLY A 476 55.70 -76.87 -9.72
N CYS A 477 55.32 -75.60 -9.94
CA CYS A 477 55.34 -74.95 -11.26
C CYS A 477 56.66 -74.22 -11.53
N SER A 478 56.88 -73.80 -12.77
CA SER A 478 58.10 -73.15 -13.22
C SER A 478 57.82 -71.81 -13.89
N ALA A 479 58.63 -70.81 -13.57
CA ALA A 479 58.54 -69.48 -14.18
C ALA A 479 58.88 -69.47 -15.69
N ASN A 480 59.37 -70.59 -16.24
CA ASN A 480 59.63 -70.75 -17.67
C ASN A 480 58.52 -71.53 -18.41
N GLY A 481 57.39 -71.82 -17.75
CA GLY A 481 56.27 -72.55 -18.33
C GLY A 481 55.21 -71.64 -18.95
N THR A 482 54.31 -72.24 -19.72
CA THR A 482 53.08 -71.60 -20.24
C THR A 482 51.97 -71.74 -19.21
N VAL A 483 51.22 -70.66 -18.95
CA VAL A 483 50.10 -70.65 -18.00
C VAL A 483 48.99 -71.57 -18.51
N THR A 484 48.63 -72.57 -17.71
CA THR A 484 47.52 -73.49 -17.99
C THR A 484 46.30 -73.22 -17.12
N TYR A 485 46.47 -72.48 -16.03
CA TYR A 485 45.40 -72.10 -15.12
C TYR A 485 45.76 -70.82 -14.36
N GLN A 486 44.76 -69.96 -14.15
CA GLN A 486 44.82 -68.80 -13.27
C GLN A 486 43.69 -68.88 -12.23
N SER A 487 43.98 -68.51 -10.99
CA SER A 487 43.04 -68.66 -9.87
C SER A 487 41.79 -67.76 -9.94
N VAL A 488 41.86 -66.64 -10.67
CA VAL A 488 40.76 -65.68 -10.84
C VAL A 488 40.71 -65.22 -12.29
N THR A 489 39.54 -65.20 -12.92
CA THR A 489 39.38 -64.94 -14.37
C THR A 489 38.42 -63.81 -14.73
N ASN A 490 37.71 -63.22 -13.77
CA ASN A 490 36.68 -62.20 -14.03
C ASN A 490 37.04 -60.86 -13.39
N LYS A 491 36.61 -60.62 -12.14
CA LYS A 491 36.85 -59.38 -11.41
C LYS A 491 37.45 -59.65 -10.04
N ALA A 492 38.41 -58.83 -9.64
CA ALA A 492 39.01 -58.87 -8.31
C ALA A 492 39.41 -57.46 -7.84
N GLU A 493 39.54 -57.28 -6.53
CA GLU A 493 40.07 -56.03 -5.98
C GLU A 493 41.55 -55.87 -6.32
N LYS A 494 42.01 -54.64 -6.58
CA LYS A 494 43.45 -54.37 -6.79
C LYS A 494 44.27 -54.89 -5.60
N GLY A 495 45.42 -55.50 -5.88
CA GLY A 495 46.27 -56.16 -4.88
C GLY A 495 45.89 -57.61 -4.57
N THR A 496 44.79 -58.13 -5.12
CA THR A 496 44.48 -59.57 -5.05
C THR A 496 45.63 -60.38 -5.65
N THR A 497 46.03 -61.47 -5.00
CA THR A 497 47.05 -62.38 -5.52
C THR A 497 46.41 -63.40 -6.47
N ILE A 498 46.84 -63.39 -7.72
CA ILE A 498 46.45 -64.35 -8.75
C ILE A 498 47.55 -65.41 -8.83
N THR A 499 47.19 -66.64 -8.52
CA THR A 499 48.09 -67.78 -8.59
C THR A 499 48.02 -68.40 -9.99
N LEU A 500 49.17 -68.49 -10.63
CA LEU A 500 49.32 -69.09 -11.96
C LEU A 500 49.91 -70.50 -11.84
N THR A 501 49.27 -71.46 -12.49
CA THR A 501 49.82 -72.80 -12.70
C THR A 501 50.36 -72.87 -14.11
N THR A 502 51.60 -73.34 -14.25
CA THR A 502 52.29 -73.39 -15.53
C THR A 502 52.68 -74.81 -15.90
N LYS A 503 52.73 -75.12 -17.19
CA LYS A 503 53.31 -76.37 -17.69
C LYS A 503 54.56 -76.07 -18.51
N THR A 504 55.68 -76.69 -18.15
CA THR A 504 56.87 -76.70 -19.00
C THR A 504 56.73 -77.81 -20.03
N GLN A 505 57.00 -77.52 -21.30
CA GLN A 505 57.20 -78.59 -22.27
C GLN A 505 58.44 -79.38 -21.84
N SER A 506 58.25 -80.66 -21.50
CA SER A 506 59.36 -81.57 -21.30
C SER A 506 60.06 -81.72 -22.65
N SER A 507 61.24 -81.13 -22.78
CA SER A 507 62.15 -81.44 -23.89
C SER A 507 62.65 -82.88 -23.70
N GLY A 508 61.88 -83.84 -24.17
CA GLY A 508 62.34 -85.20 -24.42
C GLY A 508 63.34 -85.17 -25.57
N GLY A 509 64.62 -85.43 -25.25
CA GLY A 509 65.74 -85.37 -26.16
C GLY A 509 65.62 -86.27 -27.39
N ASN A 510 66.05 -85.71 -28.51
CA ASN A 510 66.22 -86.35 -29.81
C ASN A 510 67.34 -87.41 -29.79
N SER A 511 67.08 -88.62 -30.29
CA SER A 511 68.12 -89.55 -30.79
C SER A 511 67.53 -90.62 -31.72
N GLY A 512 67.99 -90.64 -32.98
CA GLY A 512 68.21 -91.90 -33.72
C GLY A 512 67.19 -92.36 -34.77
N ASN A 513 67.33 -91.83 -35.99
CA ASN A 513 67.29 -92.49 -37.32
C ASN A 513 66.68 -93.91 -37.46
N ASN A 514 65.63 -94.10 -38.29
CA ASN A 514 65.58 -95.16 -39.32
C ASN A 514 64.47 -94.92 -40.37
N SER A 515 64.79 -95.23 -41.63
CA SER A 515 63.93 -95.14 -42.82
C SER A 515 62.84 -96.22 -42.89
N GLY A 516 61.73 -95.92 -43.56
CA GLY A 516 60.76 -96.92 -44.00
C GLY A 516 59.55 -96.31 -44.72
N SER A 517 59.51 -96.50 -46.04
CA SER A 517 58.49 -96.07 -47.00
C SER A 517 57.12 -96.75 -46.82
N SER A 518 56.01 -96.04 -47.07
CA SER A 518 54.96 -96.38 -48.07
C SER A 518 53.55 -95.86 -47.73
N ASN A 519 53.00 -95.07 -48.67
CA ASN A 519 51.61 -94.86 -49.12
C ASN A 519 50.39 -95.06 -48.19
N GLY A 520 49.48 -94.06 -48.26
CA GLY A 520 48.07 -94.18 -47.91
C GLY A 520 47.31 -92.88 -48.18
N ASP A 521 46.57 -92.88 -49.28
CA ASP A 521 45.79 -91.80 -49.91
C ASP A 521 44.51 -91.41 -49.12
N SER A 522 43.83 -90.37 -49.63
CA SER A 522 42.40 -89.99 -49.51
C SER A 522 41.98 -88.83 -48.56
N ASP A 523 41.76 -87.69 -49.23
CA ASP A 523 40.47 -86.97 -49.36
C ASP A 523 39.86 -86.12 -48.22
N ASN A 524 39.91 -84.80 -48.49
CA ASN A 524 38.76 -83.95 -48.88
C ASN A 524 37.87 -83.25 -47.83
N SER A 525 37.53 -82.02 -48.22
CA SER A 525 36.45 -81.10 -47.81
C SER A 525 36.70 -80.25 -46.57
N GLY A 526 36.49 -78.93 -46.55
CA GLY A 526 35.98 -77.97 -47.53
C GLY A 526 35.71 -76.68 -46.76
N ASN A 527 36.41 -75.60 -47.10
CA ASN A 527 35.89 -74.35 -47.67
C ASN A 527 34.85 -73.57 -46.83
N GLY A 528 35.07 -72.26 -46.66
CA GLY A 528 34.04 -71.37 -46.15
C GLY A 528 34.51 -69.99 -45.68
N SER A 529 35.25 -69.27 -46.51
CA SER A 529 35.47 -67.82 -46.37
C SER A 529 34.14 -67.05 -46.35
N ASN A 530 34.02 -65.99 -45.55
CA ASN A 530 33.41 -64.77 -46.06
C ASN A 530 33.95 -63.52 -45.35
N ALA A 531 34.63 -62.70 -46.13
CA ALA A 531 34.94 -61.31 -45.84
C ALA A 531 33.77 -60.44 -46.32
N GLY A 532 33.50 -59.37 -45.60
CA GLY A 532 32.64 -58.28 -46.04
C GLY A 532 33.16 -56.97 -45.47
N THR A 533 33.96 -56.26 -46.28
CA THR A 533 34.34 -54.87 -46.10
C THR A 533 33.16 -53.96 -46.46
N ASP A 534 32.95 -52.86 -45.74
CA ASP A 534 33.12 -51.45 -46.18
C ASP A 534 31.82 -50.74 -45.77
N THR A 535 31.70 -49.52 -45.23
CA THR A 535 32.40 -48.25 -45.49
C THR A 535 31.98 -47.20 -44.44
N ASN A 536 32.96 -46.39 -44.03
CA ASN A 536 33.02 -44.92 -44.03
C ASN A 536 31.95 -44.01 -43.38
N GLY A 537 32.46 -43.01 -42.65
CA GLY A 537 31.78 -41.80 -42.14
C GLY A 537 32.07 -41.63 -40.63
N GLY A 538 32.87 -40.70 -40.12
CA GLY A 538 33.30 -39.38 -40.59
C GLY A 538 33.13 -38.43 -39.39
N SER A 539 34.25 -37.89 -38.90
CA SER A 539 34.48 -36.62 -38.16
C SER A 539 33.28 -35.94 -37.46
N THR A 540 33.30 -35.52 -36.19
CA THR A 540 34.17 -34.45 -35.65
C THR A 540 34.11 -34.36 -34.13
N THR A 541 35.26 -34.03 -33.55
CA THR A 541 35.51 -33.48 -32.22
C THR A 541 34.92 -32.07 -32.03
N GLY A 542 34.53 -31.74 -30.79
CA GLY A 542 34.20 -30.37 -30.39
C GLY A 542 34.26 -30.20 -28.88
N THR A 543 35.46 -29.88 -28.38
CA THR A 543 35.70 -29.24 -27.07
C THR A 543 35.45 -27.74 -27.20
N GLU A 544 34.70 -27.14 -26.27
CA GLU A 544 34.84 -25.70 -26.00
C GLU A 544 34.53 -25.38 -24.53
N THR A 545 35.51 -24.71 -23.93
CA THR A 545 35.53 -24.06 -22.62
C THR A 545 35.05 -22.61 -22.74
N GLY A 546 34.33 -22.10 -21.73
CA GLY A 546 34.40 -20.69 -21.32
C GLY A 546 33.08 -19.94 -21.21
N GLN A 547 32.56 -19.80 -19.98
CA GLN A 547 32.45 -18.51 -19.25
C GLN A 547 32.07 -18.78 -17.79
#